data_AF-A0A3L8BBZ9-F1
#
_entry.id   AF-A0A3L8BBZ9-F1
#
_cell.length_a   1.000
_cell.length_b   1.000
_cell.length_c   1.000
_cell.angle_alpha   90.00
_cell.angle_beta   90.00
_cell.angle_gamma   90.00
#
_symmetry.space_group_name_H-M   'P 1'
#
loop_
_entity.id
_entity.type
_entity.pdbx_description
1 polymer ?
#
loop_
_entity_poly.entity_id
_entity_poly.type
_entity_poly.pdbx_seq_one_letter_code
_entity_poly.pdbx_strand_id
1 'polypeptide(L)'
;MSGLGLPPDSPLREHLQFEVETLHKQPAASLSPLQKELMREEKLIQLVQSGKLEAAQAQSEDIPQPLQDLTQSQGTHLVIQQLTLQLDDESAEQLKRERLEASLKNGNAPDLELINIARHEILGGDPKKGLATLNNVQVNEFSDIALAHELAIVRQLGHASEALFLNPAAAKGDCNQDSGLLYSNISLYFSPEHQQLIEPLWNTPDLPQAWRAQLALSTLYRNAGACEILISLHLKQIIHSALQFSVHSEKDGQDLVFLLRAIRRYGAL
;
A
#
# COMPACT_ATOMS: atom_id res chain seq x y z
N MET A 1 5.53 15.51 -28.40
CA MET A 1 5.58 14.15 -27.82
C MET A 1 6.87 13.48 -28.24
N SER A 2 7.99 13.82 -27.59
CA SER A 2 9.20 13.02 -27.62
C SER A 2 9.03 11.95 -26.55
N GLY A 3 8.56 10.76 -26.93
CA GLY A 3 8.58 9.60 -26.04
C GLY A 3 10.01 9.33 -25.62
N LEU A 4 10.23 8.91 -24.37
CA LEU A 4 11.52 8.79 -23.66
C LEU A 4 12.65 8.02 -24.38
N GLY A 5 12.44 7.52 -25.60
CA GLY A 5 13.49 6.89 -26.39
C GLY A 5 14.10 5.68 -25.67
N LEU A 6 13.28 4.97 -24.88
CA LEU A 6 13.77 3.93 -23.98
C LEU A 6 14.51 2.84 -24.76
N PRO A 7 15.72 2.46 -24.33
CA PRO A 7 16.46 1.35 -24.89
C PRO A 7 15.62 0.06 -24.94
N PRO A 8 15.87 -0.86 -25.89
CA PRO A 8 15.17 -2.14 -25.95
C PRO A 8 15.28 -3.00 -24.69
N ASP A 9 16.37 -2.83 -23.96
CA ASP A 9 16.77 -3.51 -22.73
C ASP A 9 16.50 -2.68 -21.46
N SER A 10 15.74 -1.57 -21.56
CA SER A 10 15.34 -0.77 -20.41
C SER A 10 14.44 -1.58 -19.46
N PRO A 11 14.76 -1.64 -18.15
CA PRO A 11 13.90 -2.27 -17.15
C PRO A 11 12.48 -1.71 -17.15
N LEU A 12 12.32 -0.40 -17.40
CA LEU A 12 11.01 0.24 -17.53
C LEU A 12 10.18 -0.37 -18.67
N ARG A 13 10.81 -0.68 -19.81
CA ARG A 13 10.10 -1.31 -20.93
C ARG A 13 9.59 -2.71 -20.57
N GLU A 14 10.39 -3.52 -19.89
CA GLU A 14 9.95 -4.86 -19.43
C GLU A 14 8.81 -4.77 -18.41
N HIS A 15 8.90 -3.85 -17.44
CA HIS A 15 7.82 -3.61 -16.48
C HIS A 15 6.51 -3.16 -17.15
N LEU A 16 6.61 -2.25 -18.12
CA LEU A 16 5.45 -1.77 -18.86
C LEU A 16 4.82 -2.90 -19.71
N GLN A 17 5.66 -3.69 -20.38
CA GLN A 17 5.21 -4.84 -21.16
C GLN A 17 4.43 -5.83 -20.29
N PHE A 18 4.95 -6.15 -19.11
CA PHE A 18 4.25 -7.04 -18.16
C PHE A 18 2.87 -6.50 -17.76
N GLU A 19 2.73 -5.20 -17.47
CA GLU A 19 1.41 -4.64 -17.14
C GLU A 19 0.44 -4.68 -18.33
N VAL A 20 0.92 -4.41 -19.55
CA VAL A 20 0.09 -4.52 -20.77
C VAL A 20 -0.39 -5.95 -20.96
N GLU A 21 0.49 -6.94 -20.86
CA GLU A 21 0.14 -8.36 -21.00
C GLU A 21 -0.86 -8.82 -19.94
N THR A 22 -0.64 -8.40 -18.69
CA THR A 22 -1.51 -8.73 -17.55
C THR A 22 -2.92 -8.15 -17.73
N LEU A 23 -3.02 -6.87 -18.12
CA LEU A 23 -4.31 -6.20 -18.35
C LEU A 23 -5.09 -6.80 -19.53
N HIS A 24 -4.39 -7.22 -20.59
CA HIS A 24 -5.03 -7.82 -21.77
C HIS A 24 -5.22 -9.33 -21.66
N LYS A 25 -4.84 -9.96 -20.53
CA LYS A 25 -4.86 -11.42 -20.33
C LYS A 25 -4.15 -12.17 -21.46
N GLN A 26 -3.04 -11.61 -21.94
CA GLN A 26 -2.23 -12.19 -23.02
C GLN A 26 -1.00 -12.87 -22.41
N PRO A 27 -0.99 -14.21 -22.25
CA PRO A 27 0.18 -14.90 -21.75
C PRO A 27 1.32 -14.80 -22.76
N ALA A 28 2.48 -14.30 -22.33
CA ALA A 28 3.68 -14.27 -23.14
C ALA A 28 4.13 -15.69 -23.50
N ALA A 29 4.60 -15.90 -24.73
CA ALA A 29 5.08 -17.19 -25.21
C ALA A 29 6.35 -17.66 -24.46
N SER A 30 7.18 -16.72 -24.01
CA SER A 30 8.31 -16.96 -23.12
C SER A 30 8.45 -15.79 -22.15
N LEU A 31 8.61 -16.12 -20.87
CA LEU A 31 8.72 -15.12 -19.80
C LEU A 31 10.19 -14.78 -19.54
N SER A 32 10.51 -13.49 -19.50
CA SER A 32 11.81 -12.99 -19.01
C SER A 32 12.00 -13.32 -17.52
N PRO A 33 13.23 -13.28 -16.98
CA PRO A 33 13.47 -13.46 -15.54
C PRO A 33 12.61 -12.51 -14.68
N LEU A 34 12.53 -11.23 -15.07
CA LEU A 34 11.70 -10.24 -14.39
C LEU A 34 10.22 -10.60 -14.46
N GLN A 35 9.71 -10.98 -15.62
CA GLN A 35 8.29 -11.38 -15.75
C GLN A 35 7.96 -12.60 -14.88
N LYS A 36 8.86 -13.58 -14.76
CA LYS A 36 8.68 -14.72 -13.84
C LYS A 36 8.61 -14.27 -12.40
N GLU A 37 9.47 -13.32 -12.00
CA GLU A 37 9.44 -12.74 -10.66
C GLU A 37 8.13 -12.02 -10.38
N LEU A 38 7.72 -11.12 -11.27
CA LEU A 38 6.45 -10.38 -11.15
C LEU A 38 5.25 -11.32 -11.07
N MET A 39 5.22 -12.43 -11.83
CA MET A 39 4.17 -13.45 -11.69
C MET A 39 4.16 -14.13 -10.32
N ARG A 40 5.32 -14.35 -9.70
CA ARG A 40 5.40 -14.89 -8.34
C ARG A 40 4.90 -13.88 -7.33
N GLU A 41 5.19 -12.59 -7.50
CA GLU A 41 4.59 -11.53 -6.69
C GLU A 41 3.06 -11.51 -6.82
N GLU A 42 2.51 -11.55 -8.04
CA GLU A 42 1.05 -11.57 -8.26
C GLU A 42 0.38 -12.75 -7.55
N LYS A 43 1.00 -13.93 -7.62
CA LYS A 43 0.49 -15.12 -6.93
C LYS A 43 0.53 -14.94 -5.40
N LEU A 44 1.58 -14.33 -4.86
CA LEU A 44 1.66 -14.03 -3.43
C LEU A 44 0.53 -13.09 -3.01
N ILE A 45 0.31 -12.00 -3.76
CA ILE A 45 -0.79 -11.05 -3.50
C ILE A 45 -2.15 -11.76 -3.52
N GLN A 46 -2.39 -12.63 -4.49
CA GLN A 46 -3.62 -13.42 -4.57
C GLN A 46 -3.80 -14.36 -3.36
N LEU A 47 -2.73 -14.99 -2.87
CA LEU A 47 -2.79 -15.84 -1.67
C LEU A 47 -3.15 -15.01 -0.43
N VAL A 48 -2.52 -13.84 -0.25
CA VAL A 48 -2.86 -12.92 0.84
C VAL A 48 -4.34 -12.49 0.76
N GLN A 49 -4.79 -12.01 -0.39
CA GLN A 49 -6.17 -11.54 -0.58
C GLN A 49 -7.23 -12.63 -0.42
N SER A 50 -6.89 -13.87 -0.75
CA SER A 50 -7.78 -15.02 -0.57
C SER A 50 -7.72 -15.64 0.83
N GLY A 51 -6.93 -15.07 1.75
CA GLY A 51 -6.79 -15.56 3.12
C GLY A 51 -6.02 -16.88 3.24
N LYS A 52 -5.27 -17.29 2.21
CA LYS A 52 -4.44 -18.52 2.23
C LYS A 52 -3.08 -18.22 2.85
N LEU A 53 -3.08 -17.86 4.13
CA LEU A 53 -1.96 -17.20 4.80
C LEU A 53 -0.73 -18.09 5.01
N GLU A 54 -0.91 -19.38 5.29
CA GLU A 54 0.21 -20.33 5.38
C GLU A 54 0.98 -20.42 4.05
N ALA A 55 0.24 -20.53 2.94
CA ALA A 55 0.82 -20.59 1.60
C ALA A 55 1.46 -19.24 1.19
N ALA A 56 0.83 -18.13 1.58
CA ALA A 56 1.37 -16.79 1.35
C ALA A 56 2.69 -16.59 2.12
N GLN A 57 2.75 -17.01 3.38
CA GLN A 57 3.95 -16.94 4.20
C GLN A 57 5.09 -17.76 3.57
N ALA A 58 4.85 -19.03 3.25
CA ALA A 58 5.87 -19.88 2.62
C ALA A 58 6.40 -19.26 1.32
N GLN A 59 5.52 -18.68 0.50
CA GLN A 59 5.90 -18.04 -0.75
C GLN A 59 6.62 -16.69 -0.54
N SER A 60 6.36 -15.98 0.58
CA SER A 60 6.99 -14.68 0.87
C SER A 60 8.50 -14.77 1.09
N GLU A 61 8.99 -15.92 1.57
CA GLU A 61 10.41 -16.17 1.83
C GLU A 61 11.23 -16.37 0.54
N ASP A 62 10.59 -16.87 -0.52
CA ASP A 62 11.26 -17.24 -1.77
C ASP A 62 11.20 -16.15 -2.86
N ILE A 63 10.55 -15.02 -2.59
CA ILE A 63 10.37 -13.92 -3.54
C ILE A 63 11.32 -12.78 -3.14
N PRO A 64 12.07 -12.19 -4.09
CA PRO A 64 12.88 -11.01 -3.82
C PRO A 64 12.03 -9.89 -3.20
N GLN A 65 12.56 -9.26 -2.16
CA GLN A 65 11.89 -8.19 -1.43
C GLN A 65 12.70 -6.89 -1.58
N PRO A 66 12.05 -5.70 -1.59
CA PRO A 66 10.60 -5.49 -1.55
C PRO A 66 9.90 -5.86 -2.87
N LEU A 67 8.57 -6.02 -2.82
CA LEU A 67 7.77 -6.22 -4.03
C LEU A 67 7.92 -5.04 -4.99
N GLN A 68 7.94 -5.32 -6.29
CA GLN A 68 8.20 -4.34 -7.34
C GLN A 68 6.92 -3.54 -7.70
N ASP A 69 6.34 -2.83 -6.75
CA ASP A 69 5.26 -1.86 -6.93
C ASP A 69 5.48 -0.60 -6.08
N LEU A 70 4.57 0.37 -6.15
CA LEU A 70 4.74 1.65 -5.46
C LEU A 70 4.75 1.52 -3.93
N THR A 71 4.10 0.50 -3.37
CA THR A 71 4.05 0.29 -1.91
C THR A 71 5.39 -0.17 -1.37
N GLN A 72 6.15 -0.93 -2.17
CA GLN A 72 7.41 -1.56 -1.79
C GLN A 72 7.31 -2.37 -0.49
N SER A 73 6.15 -3.00 -0.24
CA SER A 73 5.96 -3.84 0.94
C SER A 73 6.77 -5.13 0.85
N GLN A 74 7.15 -5.69 2.01
CA GLN A 74 7.60 -7.08 2.07
C GLN A 74 6.38 -8.01 2.09
N GLY A 75 6.50 -9.19 1.48
CA GLY A 75 5.44 -10.20 1.50
C GLY A 75 4.94 -10.54 2.90
N THR A 76 5.85 -10.69 3.86
CA THR A 76 5.52 -10.97 5.27
C THR A 76 4.70 -9.85 5.91
N HIS A 77 4.94 -8.58 5.54
CA HIS A 77 4.15 -7.46 6.07
C HIS A 77 2.70 -7.51 5.59
N LEU A 78 2.46 -7.93 4.35
CA LEU A 78 1.11 -8.13 3.83
C LEU A 78 0.40 -9.28 4.53
N VAL A 79 1.12 -10.34 4.90
CA VAL A 79 0.59 -11.43 5.73
C VAL A 79 0.23 -10.94 7.13
N ILE A 80 1.10 -10.16 7.79
CA ILE A 80 0.82 -9.54 9.09
C ILE A 80 -0.44 -8.66 9.03
N GLN A 81 -0.58 -7.84 7.98
CA GLN A 81 -1.77 -7.02 7.77
C GLN A 81 -3.03 -7.88 7.71
N GLN A 82 -3.00 -8.98 6.95
CA GLN A 82 -4.17 -9.83 6.76
C GLN A 82 -4.51 -10.66 8.00
N LEU A 83 -3.52 -11.13 8.76
CA LEU A 83 -3.72 -11.78 10.08
C LEU A 83 -4.35 -10.81 11.08
N THR A 84 -3.85 -9.58 11.13
CA THR A 84 -4.40 -8.51 11.98
C THR A 84 -5.87 -8.23 11.61
N LEU A 85 -6.17 -8.15 10.32
CA LEU A 85 -7.54 -7.95 9.82
C LEU A 85 -8.48 -9.12 10.16
N GLN A 86 -7.94 -10.33 10.27
CA GLN A 86 -8.68 -11.54 10.66
C GLN A 86 -8.72 -11.75 12.19
N LEU A 87 -8.16 -10.84 12.97
CA LEU A 87 -8.06 -10.92 14.44
C LEU A 87 -7.25 -12.14 14.93
N ASP A 88 -6.30 -12.63 14.11
CA ASP A 88 -5.34 -13.66 14.52
C ASP A 88 -4.07 -13.00 15.09
N ASP A 89 -4.22 -12.47 16.30
CA ASP A 89 -3.17 -11.71 16.99
C ASP A 89 -1.93 -12.54 17.30
N GLU A 90 -2.10 -13.83 17.62
CA GLU A 90 -0.98 -14.70 18.01
C GLU A 90 -0.04 -14.94 16.82
N SER A 91 -0.60 -15.34 15.68
CA SER A 91 0.16 -15.54 14.45
C SER A 91 0.78 -14.24 13.95
N ALA A 92 0.04 -13.13 14.01
CA ALA A 92 0.57 -11.81 13.62
C ALA A 92 1.75 -11.41 14.51
N GLU A 93 1.65 -11.62 15.82
CA GLU A 93 2.72 -11.31 16.77
C GLU A 93 3.97 -12.15 16.56
N GLN A 94 3.80 -13.44 16.29
CA GLN A 94 4.92 -14.31 15.99
C GLN A 94 5.70 -13.82 14.76
N LEU A 95 5.01 -13.52 13.66
CA LEU A 95 5.67 -13.05 12.43
C LEU A 95 6.38 -11.71 12.63
N LYS A 96 5.79 -10.77 13.38
CA LYS A 96 6.44 -9.50 13.70
C LYS A 96 7.74 -9.69 14.46
N ARG A 97 7.76 -10.59 15.45
CA ARG A 97 8.97 -10.90 16.24
C ARG A 97 10.05 -11.51 15.36
N GLU A 98 9.71 -12.52 14.57
CA GLU A 98 10.64 -13.17 13.63
C GLU A 98 11.25 -12.13 12.66
N ARG A 99 10.44 -11.18 12.19
CA ARG A 99 10.88 -10.16 11.25
C ARG A 99 11.79 -9.11 11.91
N LEU A 100 11.45 -8.64 13.10
CA LEU A 100 12.30 -7.73 13.85
C LEU A 100 13.64 -8.39 14.22
N GLU A 101 13.62 -9.66 14.66
CA GLU A 101 14.83 -10.42 14.95
C GLU A 101 15.71 -10.60 13.72
N ALA A 102 15.12 -10.91 12.55
CA ALA A 102 15.86 -11.02 11.30
C ALA A 102 16.49 -9.68 10.88
N SER A 103 15.77 -8.56 11.04
CA SER A 103 16.28 -7.22 10.76
C SER A 103 17.50 -6.89 11.63
N LEU A 104 17.41 -7.17 12.93
CA LEU A 104 18.51 -6.98 13.88
C LEU A 104 19.72 -7.87 13.57
N LYS A 105 19.50 -9.15 13.24
CA LYS A 105 20.57 -10.09 12.87
C LYS A 105 21.32 -9.66 11.60
N ASN A 106 20.62 -9.02 10.67
CA ASN A 106 21.21 -8.53 9.42
C ASN A 106 21.89 -7.17 9.54
N GLY A 107 21.91 -6.57 10.74
CA GLY A 107 22.51 -5.26 10.99
C GLY A 107 21.73 -4.08 10.43
N ASN A 108 20.45 -4.28 10.09
CA ASN A 108 19.57 -3.19 9.64
C ASN A 108 19.12 -2.36 10.84
N ALA A 109 18.89 -1.05 10.61
CA ALA A 109 18.28 -0.20 11.61
C ALA A 109 16.85 -0.70 11.90
N PRO A 110 16.50 -1.01 13.17
CA PRO A 110 15.20 -1.58 13.50
C PRO A 110 14.06 -0.59 13.24
N ASP A 111 14.33 0.71 13.20
CA ASP A 111 13.33 1.77 13.07
C ASP A 111 12.50 1.66 11.77
N LEU A 112 13.13 1.41 10.62
CA LEU A 112 12.40 1.24 9.36
C LEU A 112 11.50 -0.01 9.40
N GLU A 113 11.99 -1.09 10.00
CA GLU A 113 11.22 -2.33 10.15
C GLU A 113 10.03 -2.12 11.10
N LEU A 114 10.22 -1.41 12.22
CA LEU A 114 9.15 -1.04 13.15
C LEU A 114 8.10 -0.14 12.48
N ILE A 115 8.52 0.83 11.66
CA ILE A 115 7.60 1.67 10.87
C ILE A 115 6.79 0.81 9.90
N ASN A 116 7.42 -0.15 9.21
CA ASN A 116 6.73 -1.05 8.28
C ASN A 116 5.76 -1.99 8.98
N ILE A 117 6.15 -2.56 10.13
CA ILE A 117 5.27 -3.37 10.97
C ILE A 117 4.06 -2.53 11.41
N ALA A 118 4.30 -1.37 12.01
CA ALA A 118 3.24 -0.49 12.48
C ALA A 118 2.26 -0.09 11.36
N ARG A 119 2.78 0.21 10.17
CA ARG A 119 1.95 0.49 8.99
C ARG A 119 0.99 -0.65 8.72
N HIS A 120 1.46 -1.89 8.71
CA HIS A 120 0.62 -3.03 8.37
C HIS A 120 -0.33 -3.44 9.50
N GLU A 121 0.01 -3.17 10.77
CA GLU A 121 -0.94 -3.26 11.89
C GLU A 121 -2.07 -2.23 11.75
N ILE A 122 -1.73 -0.97 11.46
CA ILE A 122 -2.68 0.13 11.21
C ILE A 122 -3.59 -0.21 10.03
N LEU A 123 -3.02 -0.67 8.91
CA LEU A 123 -3.76 -1.10 7.72
C LEU A 123 -4.62 -2.34 7.99
N GLY A 124 -4.18 -3.22 8.89
CA GLY A 124 -4.91 -4.40 9.33
C GLY A 124 -6.07 -4.10 10.29
N GLY A 125 -6.25 -2.85 10.70
CA GLY A 125 -7.36 -2.45 11.58
C GLY A 125 -7.04 -2.47 13.07
N ASP A 126 -5.76 -2.56 13.46
CA ASP A 126 -5.31 -2.34 14.83
C ASP A 126 -4.48 -1.05 14.95
N PRO A 127 -5.13 0.12 14.89
CA PRO A 127 -4.42 1.40 14.96
C PRO A 127 -3.74 1.65 16.29
N LYS A 128 -4.29 1.16 17.41
CA LYS A 128 -3.71 1.39 18.74
C LYS A 128 -2.40 0.66 18.91
N LYS A 129 -2.35 -0.61 18.46
CA LYS A 129 -1.14 -1.41 18.48
C LYS A 129 -0.08 -0.84 17.54
N GLY A 130 -0.46 -0.49 16.30
CA GLY A 130 0.49 0.14 15.38
C GLY A 130 1.04 1.47 15.88
N LEU A 131 0.20 2.36 16.44
CA LEU A 131 0.67 3.60 17.07
C LEU A 131 1.58 3.33 18.28
N ALA A 132 1.30 2.30 19.08
CA ALA A 132 2.17 1.88 20.17
C ALA A 132 3.52 1.34 19.64
N THR A 133 3.53 0.59 18.54
CA THR A 133 4.76 0.15 17.85
C THR A 133 5.60 1.35 17.43
N LEU A 134 5.00 2.41 16.87
CA LEU A 134 5.70 3.65 16.48
C LEU A 134 6.31 4.43 17.65
N ASN A 135 5.82 4.25 18.88
CA ASN A 135 6.41 4.92 20.05
C ASN A 135 7.79 4.36 20.41
N ASN A 136 8.15 3.19 19.89
CA ASN A 136 9.48 2.58 20.08
C ASN A 136 10.49 3.00 19.00
N VAL A 137 10.05 3.77 18.00
CA VAL A 137 10.88 4.23 16.89
C VAL A 137 11.62 5.51 17.29
N GLN A 138 12.94 5.52 17.14
CA GLN A 138 13.78 6.68 17.47
C GLN A 138 14.44 7.23 16.21
N VAL A 139 13.75 8.15 15.53
CA VAL A 139 14.31 8.83 14.36
C VAL A 139 14.90 10.18 14.77
N ASN A 140 16.18 10.38 14.48
CA ASN A 140 16.78 11.70 14.48
C ASN A 140 16.58 12.34 13.10
N GLU A 141 15.65 13.30 13.03
CA GLU A 141 15.23 13.96 11.79
C GLU A 141 16.38 14.67 11.06
N PHE A 142 17.42 15.10 11.78
CA PHE A 142 18.62 15.70 11.17
C PHE A 142 19.48 14.69 10.41
N SER A 143 19.48 13.43 10.84
CA SER A 143 20.27 12.37 10.21
C SER A 143 19.51 11.59 9.14
N ASP A 144 18.18 11.50 9.24
CA ASP A 144 17.36 10.77 8.28
C ASP A 144 15.98 11.41 8.09
N ILE A 145 15.93 12.39 7.19
CA ILE A 145 14.72 13.13 6.83
C ILE A 145 13.68 12.19 6.18
N ALA A 146 14.12 11.24 5.36
CA ALA A 146 13.21 10.34 4.66
C ALA A 146 12.47 9.43 5.65
N LEU A 147 13.20 8.85 6.61
CA LEU A 147 12.63 8.03 7.66
C LEU A 147 11.71 8.82 8.60
N ALA A 148 12.05 10.08 8.88
CA ALA A 148 11.21 10.98 9.68
C ALA A 148 9.87 11.26 8.99
N HIS A 149 9.89 11.53 7.68
CA HIS A 149 8.66 11.69 6.91
C HIS A 149 7.84 10.41 6.88
N GLU A 150 8.46 9.23 6.75
CA GLU A 150 7.71 7.98 6.82
C GLU A 150 7.07 7.73 8.19
N LEU A 151 7.79 8.01 9.27
CA LEU A 151 7.21 7.96 10.61
C LEU A 151 5.98 8.88 10.73
N ALA A 152 6.08 10.12 10.22
CA ALA A 152 4.98 11.07 10.24
C ALA A 152 3.77 10.57 9.43
N ILE A 153 3.99 10.05 8.21
CA ILE A 153 2.94 9.49 7.36
C ILE A 153 2.24 8.33 8.06
N VAL A 154 2.99 7.40 8.64
CA VAL A 154 2.40 6.22 9.30
C VAL A 154 1.64 6.63 10.56
N ARG A 155 2.07 7.66 11.29
CA ARG A 155 1.27 8.23 12.40
C ARG A 155 -0.06 8.82 11.91
N GLN A 156 -0.04 9.59 10.80
CA GLN A 156 -1.27 10.13 10.21
C GLN A 156 -2.21 9.03 9.74
N LEU A 157 -1.69 7.96 9.13
CA LEU A 157 -2.47 6.76 8.80
C LEU A 157 -3.05 6.09 10.06
N GLY A 158 -2.31 6.08 11.16
CA GLY A 158 -2.79 5.57 12.46
C GLY A 158 -4.02 6.33 12.95
N HIS A 159 -3.97 7.66 12.95
CA HIS A 159 -5.12 8.50 13.31
C HIS A 159 -6.31 8.31 12.35
N ALA A 160 -6.05 8.18 11.05
CA ALA A 160 -7.10 7.85 10.07
C ALA A 160 -7.74 6.49 10.37
N SER A 161 -6.93 5.49 10.70
CA SER A 161 -7.40 4.15 11.03
C SER A 161 -8.22 4.14 12.33
N GLU A 162 -7.84 4.91 13.37
CA GLU A 162 -8.68 5.08 14.57
C GLU A 162 -10.07 5.63 14.21
N ALA A 163 -10.11 6.67 13.37
CA ALA A 163 -11.37 7.29 12.93
C ALA A 163 -12.24 6.34 12.10
N LEU A 164 -11.66 5.37 11.40
CA LEU A 164 -12.39 4.43 10.52
C LEU A 164 -12.80 3.13 11.21
N PHE A 165 -11.92 2.53 11.99
CA PHE A 165 -12.16 1.23 12.63
C PHE A 165 -12.85 1.37 13.99
N LEU A 166 -12.47 2.37 14.79
CA LEU A 166 -12.89 2.50 16.19
C LEU A 166 -14.07 3.44 16.38
N ASN A 167 -14.40 4.28 15.40
CA ASN A 167 -15.57 5.16 15.47
C ASN A 167 -16.84 4.43 14.98
N PRO A 168 -17.85 4.21 15.83
CA PRO A 168 -19.11 3.58 15.43
C PRO A 168 -19.89 4.40 14.39
N ALA A 169 -19.61 5.71 14.29
CA ALA A 169 -20.23 6.61 13.33
C ALA A 169 -19.51 6.65 11.97
N ALA A 170 -18.36 6.00 11.83
CA ALA A 170 -17.73 5.83 10.52
C ALA A 170 -18.69 5.03 9.62
N ALA A 171 -18.96 5.54 8.42
CA ALA A 171 -19.92 4.96 7.50
C ALA A 171 -19.49 3.55 7.06
N LYS A 172 -19.93 2.53 7.81
CA LYS A 172 -19.88 1.12 7.41
C LYS A 172 -21.17 0.82 6.69
N GLY A 173 -21.13 0.51 5.40
CA GLY A 173 -22.38 0.28 4.69
C GLY A 173 -22.20 -0.23 3.26
N ASP A 174 -23.04 -1.23 2.93
CA ASP A 174 -23.37 -1.59 1.56
C ASP A 174 -24.20 -0.45 0.94
N CYS A 175 -23.51 0.52 0.37
CA CYS A 175 -24.10 1.69 -0.26
C CYS A 175 -24.70 1.41 -1.64
N ASN A 176 -24.68 0.15 -2.10
CA ASN A 176 -25.27 -0.24 -3.38
C ASN A 176 -26.80 -0.39 -3.31
N GLN A 177 -27.39 -0.39 -2.11
CA GLN A 177 -28.82 -0.64 -1.89
C GLN A 177 -29.64 0.59 -1.49
N ASP A 178 -28.99 1.69 -1.08
CA ASP A 178 -29.67 2.90 -0.60
C ASP A 178 -29.02 4.18 -1.14
N SER A 179 -29.77 4.89 -1.98
CA SER A 179 -29.35 6.19 -2.53
C SER A 179 -29.07 7.24 -1.45
N GLY A 180 -29.75 7.21 -0.30
CA GLY A 180 -29.51 8.12 0.82
C GLY A 180 -28.14 7.88 1.47
N LEU A 181 -27.75 6.62 1.64
CA LEU A 181 -26.41 6.24 2.09
C LEU A 181 -25.34 6.64 1.07
N LEU A 182 -25.61 6.47 -0.23
CA LEU A 182 -24.69 6.92 -1.29
C LEU A 182 -24.42 8.43 -1.19
N TYR A 183 -25.47 9.26 -1.15
CA TYR A 183 -25.32 10.71 -1.00
C TYR A 183 -24.59 11.09 0.29
N SER A 184 -24.92 10.45 1.41
CA SER A 184 -24.23 10.69 2.68
C SER A 184 -22.73 10.37 2.61
N ASN A 185 -22.34 9.29 1.94
CA ASN A 185 -20.93 8.94 1.76
C ASN A 185 -20.21 9.95 0.85
N ILE A 186 -20.85 10.38 -0.24
CA ILE A 186 -20.29 11.43 -1.11
C ILE A 186 -20.11 12.74 -0.33
N SER A 187 -21.12 13.15 0.44
CA SER A 187 -21.03 14.34 1.29
C SER A 187 -19.95 14.23 2.35
N LEU A 188 -19.79 13.05 2.96
CA LEU A 188 -18.70 12.78 3.91
C LEU A 188 -17.33 12.93 3.24
N TYR A 189 -17.13 12.38 2.04
CA TYR A 189 -15.85 12.49 1.32
C TYR A 189 -15.43 13.95 1.08
N PHE A 190 -16.38 14.82 0.79
CA PHE A 190 -16.12 16.25 0.59
C PHE A 190 -16.27 17.10 1.86
N SER A 191 -16.49 16.48 3.02
CA SER A 191 -16.64 17.21 4.29
C SER A 191 -15.30 17.76 4.79
N PRO A 192 -15.29 18.91 5.50
CA PRO A 192 -14.07 19.45 6.09
C PRO A 192 -13.34 18.47 7.01
N GLU A 193 -14.09 17.68 7.78
CA GLU A 193 -13.55 16.69 8.72
C GLU A 193 -12.78 15.60 7.98
N HIS A 194 -13.32 15.13 6.85
CA HIS A 194 -12.64 14.15 6.01
C HIS A 194 -11.43 14.76 5.27
N GLN A 195 -11.55 16.01 4.81
CA GLN A 195 -10.43 16.69 4.16
C GLN A 195 -9.23 16.89 5.11
N GLN A 196 -9.49 17.21 6.38
CA GLN A 196 -8.45 17.27 7.42
C GLN A 196 -7.73 15.94 7.64
N LEU A 197 -8.40 14.81 7.35
CA LEU A 197 -7.79 13.48 7.43
C LEU A 197 -6.87 13.19 6.24
N ILE A 198 -7.26 13.58 5.03
CA ILE A 198 -6.55 13.20 3.80
C ILE A 198 -5.46 14.19 3.39
N GLU A 199 -5.59 15.47 3.73
CA GLU A 199 -4.67 16.53 3.34
C GLU A 199 -3.24 16.30 3.85
N PRO A 200 -3.01 15.92 5.12
CA PRO A 200 -1.65 15.65 5.61
C PRO A 200 -0.94 14.53 4.84
N LEU A 201 -1.68 13.57 4.29
CA LEU A 201 -1.14 12.45 3.52
C LEU A 201 -0.78 12.83 2.08
N TRP A 202 -1.24 13.99 1.59
CA TRP A 202 -0.77 14.58 0.33
C TRP A 202 0.48 15.45 0.52
N ASN A 203 0.73 15.92 1.75
CA ASN A 203 1.83 16.81 2.07
C ASN A 203 3.13 16.02 2.33
N THR A 204 3.70 15.45 1.27
CA THR A 204 4.96 14.69 1.28
C THR A 204 6.05 15.38 0.45
N PRO A 205 7.35 15.05 0.62
CA PRO A 205 8.46 15.66 -0.12
C PRO A 205 8.41 15.41 -1.63
N ASP A 206 7.86 14.27 -2.05
CA ASP A 206 7.64 13.95 -3.46
C ASP A 206 6.27 13.30 -3.72
N LEU A 207 5.88 13.31 -4.99
CA LEU A 207 4.57 12.84 -5.43
C LEU A 207 4.41 11.31 -5.35
N PRO A 208 5.43 10.47 -5.67
CA PRO A 208 5.36 9.04 -5.43
C PRO A 208 5.05 8.66 -3.96
N GLN A 209 5.64 9.37 -3.00
CA GLN A 209 5.36 9.15 -1.58
C GLN A 209 3.93 9.55 -1.23
N ALA A 210 3.41 10.65 -1.79
CA ALA A 210 2.00 11.04 -1.63
C ALA A 210 1.08 9.92 -2.16
N TRP A 211 1.31 9.45 -3.39
CA TRP A 211 0.50 8.37 -3.97
C TRP A 211 0.55 7.10 -3.11
N ARG A 212 1.70 6.73 -2.56
CA ARG A 212 1.82 5.59 -1.63
C ARG A 212 0.97 5.80 -0.37
N ALA A 213 1.04 6.98 0.25
CA ALA A 213 0.24 7.30 1.44
C ALA A 213 -1.27 7.25 1.13
N GLN A 214 -1.66 7.74 -0.05
CA GLN A 214 -3.06 7.74 -0.49
C GLN A 214 -3.56 6.34 -0.86
N LEU A 215 -2.72 5.46 -1.42
CA LEU A 215 -3.04 4.05 -1.61
C LEU A 215 -3.20 3.30 -0.28
N ALA A 216 -2.38 3.62 0.72
CA ALA A 216 -2.52 3.09 2.07
C ALA A 216 -3.86 3.52 2.69
N LEU A 217 -4.26 4.78 2.52
CA LEU A 217 -5.57 5.25 2.94
C LEU A 217 -6.73 4.56 2.18
N SER A 218 -6.59 4.30 0.87
CA SER A 218 -7.56 3.49 0.13
C SER A 218 -7.69 2.08 0.70
N THR A 219 -6.57 1.48 1.13
CA THR A 219 -6.53 0.18 1.78
C THR A 219 -7.24 0.22 3.13
N LEU A 220 -7.07 1.29 3.92
CA LEU A 220 -7.81 1.49 5.16
C LEU A 220 -9.31 1.52 4.94
N TYR A 221 -9.80 2.31 3.96
CA TYR A 221 -11.23 2.35 3.65
C TYR A 221 -11.77 0.96 3.33
N ARG A 222 -11.08 0.21 2.47
CA ARG A 222 -11.48 -1.16 2.14
C ARG A 222 -11.52 -2.06 3.37
N ASN A 223 -10.42 -2.09 4.12
CA ASN A 223 -10.29 -3.00 5.26
C ASN A 223 -11.26 -2.64 6.41
N ALA A 224 -11.64 -1.36 6.53
CA ALA A 224 -12.66 -0.91 7.48
C ALA A 224 -14.10 -1.22 7.05
N GLY A 225 -14.30 -1.76 5.84
CA GLY A 225 -15.63 -2.02 5.28
C GLY A 225 -16.36 -0.72 4.90
N ALA A 226 -15.63 0.32 4.49
CA ALA A 226 -16.21 1.55 3.99
C ALA A 226 -16.93 1.31 2.65
N CYS A 227 -17.88 2.19 2.32
CA CYS A 227 -18.61 2.14 1.06
C CYS A 227 -17.68 2.19 -0.17
N GLU A 228 -17.96 1.36 -1.17
CA GLU A 228 -17.17 1.26 -2.41
C GLU A 228 -17.04 2.59 -3.18
N ILE A 229 -18.03 3.49 -3.07
CA ILE A 229 -17.94 4.83 -3.70
C ILE A 229 -16.79 5.65 -3.12
N LEU A 230 -16.52 5.54 -1.81
CA LEU A 230 -15.44 6.27 -1.15
C LEU A 230 -14.09 5.80 -1.68
N ILE A 231 -13.92 4.48 -1.74
CA ILE A 231 -12.73 3.83 -2.29
C ILE A 231 -12.55 4.26 -3.75
N SER A 232 -13.62 4.23 -4.54
CA SER A 232 -13.60 4.61 -5.96
C SER A 232 -13.27 6.09 -6.17
N LEU A 233 -13.85 7.00 -5.39
CA LEU A 233 -13.55 8.43 -5.45
C LEU A 233 -12.08 8.68 -5.10
N HIS A 234 -11.59 8.01 -4.06
CA HIS A 234 -10.20 8.11 -3.61
C HIS A 234 -9.22 7.64 -4.68
N LEU A 235 -9.43 6.45 -5.25
CA LEU A 235 -8.60 5.91 -6.33
C LEU A 235 -8.64 6.80 -7.58
N LYS A 236 -9.80 7.39 -7.91
CA LYS A 236 -9.92 8.34 -9.03
C LYS A 236 -9.12 9.62 -8.80
N GLN A 237 -9.03 10.12 -7.57
CA GLN A 237 -8.20 11.27 -7.25
C GLN A 237 -6.71 10.96 -7.45
N ILE A 238 -6.26 9.76 -7.04
CA ILE A 238 -4.88 9.29 -7.27
C ILE A 238 -4.61 9.17 -8.78
N ILE A 239 -5.51 8.55 -9.54
CA ILE A 239 -5.37 8.44 -11.00
C ILE A 239 -5.33 9.81 -11.66
N HIS A 240 -6.19 10.74 -11.23
CA HIS A 240 -6.20 12.11 -11.77
C HIS A 240 -4.86 12.82 -11.52
N SER A 241 -4.30 12.69 -10.31
CA SER A 241 -2.97 13.20 -9.98
C SER A 241 -1.88 12.58 -10.87
N ALA A 242 -1.93 11.27 -11.10
CA ALA A 242 -1.00 10.56 -11.98
C ALA A 242 -1.08 11.01 -13.46
N LEU A 243 -2.28 11.29 -13.96
CA LEU A 243 -2.48 11.79 -15.33
C LEU A 243 -1.91 13.20 -15.54
N GLN A 244 -1.73 13.96 -14.47
CA GLN A 244 -1.11 15.29 -14.49
C GLN A 244 0.41 15.26 -14.28
N PHE A 245 0.97 14.09 -13.94
CA PHE A 245 2.39 13.94 -13.69
C PHE A 245 3.22 14.04 -14.98
N SER A 246 4.23 14.89 -14.97
CA SER A 246 5.12 15.09 -16.12
C SER A 246 6.32 14.16 -16.02
N VAL A 247 6.49 13.31 -17.02
CA VAL A 247 7.57 12.32 -17.06
C VAL A 247 8.82 12.95 -17.67
N HIS A 248 9.89 13.06 -16.88
CA HIS A 248 11.15 13.68 -17.29
C HIS A 248 12.34 12.70 -17.28
N SER A 249 12.19 11.56 -16.63
CA SER A 249 13.22 10.52 -16.48
C SER A 249 12.65 9.10 -16.60
N GLU A 250 13.53 8.11 -16.72
CA GLU A 250 13.13 6.70 -16.65
C GLU A 250 12.55 6.34 -15.29
N LYS A 251 13.08 6.93 -14.21
CA LYS A 251 12.53 6.76 -12.86
C LYS A 251 11.08 7.25 -12.77
N ASP A 252 10.78 8.43 -13.32
CA ASP A 252 9.41 8.96 -13.35
C ASP A 252 8.46 8.01 -14.09
N GLY A 253 8.93 7.39 -15.18
CA GLY A 253 8.17 6.37 -15.88
C GLY A 253 7.97 5.10 -15.05
N GLN A 254 9.00 4.68 -14.30
CA GLN A 254 8.93 3.52 -13.41
C GLN A 254 7.96 3.76 -12.26
N ASP A 255 7.96 4.95 -11.65
CA ASP A 255 7.04 5.32 -10.58
C ASP A 255 5.58 5.25 -11.06
N LEU A 256 5.28 5.67 -12.30
CA LEU A 256 3.95 5.53 -12.90
C LEU A 256 3.56 4.06 -13.14
N VAL A 257 4.48 3.22 -13.61
CA VAL A 257 4.21 1.78 -13.80
C VAL A 257 3.99 1.08 -12.45
N PHE A 258 4.78 1.45 -11.45
CA PHE A 258 4.66 0.94 -10.09
C PHE A 258 3.36 1.39 -9.42
N LEU A 259 2.92 2.63 -9.69
CA LEU A 259 1.61 3.12 -9.28
C LEU A 259 0.47 2.33 -9.93
N LEU A 260 0.50 2.15 -11.25
CA LEU A 260 -0.50 1.38 -11.99
C LEU A 260 -0.63 -0.04 -11.40
N ARG A 261 0.51 -0.70 -11.18
CA ARG A 261 0.58 -2.03 -10.58
C ARG A 261 0.01 -2.03 -9.17
N ALA A 262 0.36 -1.06 -8.33
CA ALA A 262 -0.17 -0.96 -6.97
C ALA A 262 -1.69 -0.70 -6.96
N ILE A 263 -2.23 0.13 -7.86
CA ILE A 263 -3.68 0.32 -8.03
C ILE A 263 -4.34 -1.00 -8.44
N ARG A 264 -3.76 -1.77 -9.37
CA ARG A 264 -4.32 -3.07 -9.78
C ARG A 264 -4.27 -4.11 -8.65
N ARG A 265 -3.18 -4.14 -7.87
CA ARG A 265 -2.98 -5.09 -6.77
C ARG A 265 -3.86 -4.75 -5.58
N TYR A 266 -3.95 -3.48 -5.20
CA TYR A 266 -4.52 -3.04 -3.92
C TYR A 266 -5.70 -2.10 -4.06
N GLY A 267 -6.05 -1.63 -5.25
CA GLY A 267 -7.30 -0.92 -5.52
C GLY A 267 -8.44 -1.92 -5.73
N ALA A 268 -9.62 -1.62 -5.18
CA ALA A 268 -10.85 -2.25 -5.61
C ALA A 268 -11.41 -1.38 -6.76
N LEU A 269 -11.21 -1.82 -8.00
CA LEU A 269 -11.82 -1.23 -9.21
C LEU A 269 -12.72 -2.27 -9.87
#